data_AF-A0A151AYB5-F1
#
_entry.id   AF-A0A151AYB5-F1
#
_cell.length_a   1.000
_cell.length_b   1.000
_cell.length_c   1.000
_cell.angle_alpha   90.00
_cell.angle_beta   90.00
_cell.angle_gamma   90.00
#
_symmetry.space_group_name_H-M   'P 1'
#
loop_
_entity.id
_entity.type
_entity.pdbx_description
1 polymer ?
#
loop_
_entity_poly.entity_id
_entity_poly.type
_entity_poly.pdbx_seq_one_letter_code
_entity_poly.pdbx_strand_id
1 'polypeptide(L)' 'MSIAAGDKSWEPKIVAFCCHWCAYAGADLAGLNRLQYPANARIVRVPCSGRVNPQFVLRAFQRGADGVLVAG' A
#
# COMPACT_ATOMS: atom_id res chain seq x y z
N MET A 1 12.41 -12.25 15.03
CA MET A 1 12.52 -11.90 13.60
C MET A 1 12.63 -10.40 13.51
N SER A 2 13.87 -9.92 13.63
CA SER A 2 14.25 -8.52 13.65
C SER A 2 14.23 -8.02 12.21
N ILE A 3 13.25 -7.17 11.86
CA ILE A 3 13.32 -6.44 10.59
C ILE A 3 14.50 -5.46 10.71
N ALA A 4 15.42 -5.59 9.76
CA ALA A 4 16.70 -4.89 9.79
C ALA A 4 16.49 -3.38 9.82
N ALA A 5 17.05 -2.74 10.84
CA ALA A 5 17.53 -1.37 10.72
C ALA A 5 18.76 -1.43 9.81
N GLY A 6 18.69 -0.82 8.62
CA GLY A 6 19.79 -0.81 7.65
C GLY A 6 19.66 0.36 6.66
N ASP A 7 20.66 1.23 6.71
CA ASP A 7 20.99 2.38 5.86
C ASP A 7 20.08 3.62 5.85
N LYS A 8 20.71 4.76 6.16
CA LYS A 8 20.14 6.12 6.28
C LYS A 8 19.59 6.73 4.96
N SER A 9 19.28 5.93 3.93
CA SER A 9 18.77 6.46 2.66
C SER A 9 17.93 5.50 1.81
N TRP A 10 17.37 4.42 2.36
CA TRP A 10 16.42 3.57 1.64
C TRP A 10 14.98 3.79 2.14
N GLU A 11 14.10 4.24 1.24
CA GLU A 11 12.68 4.43 1.54
C GLU A 11 11.84 3.40 0.76
N PRO A 12 11.17 2.44 1.44
CA PRO A 12 10.50 1.33 0.77
C PRO A 12 9.29 1.81 -0.02
N LYS A 13 9.22 1.49 -1.31
CA LYS A 13 8.10 1.82 -2.19
C LYS A 13 6.98 0.80 -2.00
N ILE A 14 5.90 1.21 -1.35
CA ILE A 14 4.75 0.33 -1.09
C ILE A 14 3.60 0.69 -2.04
N VAL A 15 3.05 -0.31 -2.73
CA VAL A 15 1.83 -0.16 -3.54
C VAL A 15 0.67 -0.77 -2.78
N ALA A 16 -0.36 0.01 -2.47
CA ALA A 16 -1.53 -0.43 -1.72
C ALA A 16 -2.77 -0.51 -2.61
N PHE A 17 -3.30 -1.70 -2.84
CA PHE A 17 -4.60 -1.89 -3.48
C PHE A 17 -5.69 -1.79 -2.42
N CYS A 18 -6.42 -0.67 -2.44
CA CYS A 18 -7.48 -0.41 -1.48
C CYS A 18 -8.85 -0.53 -2.16
N CYS A 19 -9.73 -1.36 -1.59
CA CYS A 19 -11.12 -1.40 -2.00
C CYS A 19 -11.78 -0.04 -1.80
N HIS A 20 -12.73 0.29 -2.67
CA HIS A 20 -13.39 1.58 -2.64
C HIS A 20 -14.21 1.79 -1.36
N TRP A 21 -14.86 0.73 -0.87
CA TRP A 21 -15.89 0.82 0.17
C TRP A 21 -15.34 0.86 1.60
N CYS A 22 -14.31 0.05 1.90
CA CYS A 22 -13.76 -0.09 3.25
C CYS A 22 -12.38 0.56 3.35
N ALA A 23 -11.38 0.00 2.66
CA ALA A 23 -9.99 0.38 2.82
C ALA A 23 -9.67 1.81 2.33
N TYR A 24 -10.26 2.23 1.20
CA TYR A 24 -10.07 3.59 0.69
C TYR A 24 -10.77 4.61 1.59
N ALA A 25 -11.98 4.31 2.08
CA ALA A 25 -12.67 5.13 3.06
C ALA A 25 -11.89 5.21 4.39
N GLY A 26 -11.25 4.11 4.82
CA GLY A 26 -10.34 4.09 5.97
C GLY A 26 -9.10 4.96 5.77
N ALA A 27 -8.54 4.97 4.56
CA ALA A 27 -7.44 5.87 4.21
C ALA A 27 -7.87 7.35 4.23
N ASP A 28 -9.07 7.65 3.73
CA ASP A 28 -9.65 8.99 3.81
C ASP A 28 -9.87 9.41 5.28
N LEU A 29 -10.38 8.50 6.11
CA LEU A 29 -10.57 8.72 7.55
C LEU A 29 -9.24 8.95 8.28
N ALA A 30 -8.17 8.24 7.90
CA ALA A 30 -6.83 8.49 8.44
C ALA A 30 -6.34 9.91 8.10
N GLY A 31 -6.64 10.40 6.89
CA GLY A 31 -6.39 11.78 6.49
C GLY A 31 -7.20 12.80 7.28
N LEU A 32 -8.50 12.55 7.48
CA LEU A 32 -9.38 13.41 8.29
C LEU A 32 -8.92 13.51 9.75
N ASN A 33 -8.49 12.39 10.33
CA ASN A 33 -7.95 12.35 11.69
C ASN A 33 -6.51 12.85 11.79
N ARG A 34 -5.91 13.30 10.68
CA ARG A 34 -4.52 13.80 10.62
C ARG A 34 -3.49 12.79 11.15
N LEU A 35 -3.77 11.50 10.99
CA LEU A 35 -2.85 10.44 11.38
C LEU A 35 -1.60 10.55 10.52
N GLN A 36 -0.44 10.67 11.18
CA GLN A 36 0.84 10.71 10.48
C GLN A 36 1.24 9.29 10.11
N TYR A 37 1.52 9.10 8.83
CA TYR A 37 2.06 7.87 8.28
C TYR A 37 3.17 8.23 7.27
N PRO A 38 4.13 7.34 7.03
CA PRO A 38 5.19 7.59 6.07
C PRO A 38 4.64 7.74 4.64
N ALA A 39 5.19 8.69 3.87
CA ALA A 39 4.74 9.03 2.51
C ALA A 39 5.13 8.01 1.43
N ASN A 40 5.54 6.82 1.85
CA ASN A 40 6.12 5.79 1.03
C ASN A 40 5.07 4.82 0.43
N ALA A 41 3.83 4.88 0.93
CA ALA A 41 2.69 4.13 0.43
C ALA A 41 1.94 4.89 -0.68
N ARG A 42 1.68 4.22 -1.80
CA ARG A 42 0.87 4.74 -2.92
C ARG A 42 -0.38 3.91 -3.09
N ILE A 43 -1.55 4.55 -2.93
CA ILE A 43 -2.84 3.88 -3.00
C ILE A 43 -3.33 3.77 -4.44
N VAL A 44 -3.72 2.56 -4.84
CA VAL A 44 -4.43 2.24 -6.07
C VAL A 44 -5.85 1.83 -5.70
N ARG A 45 -6.82 2.67 -6.07
CA ARG A 45 -8.24 2.40 -5.80
C ARG A 45 -8.77 1.31 -6.73
N VAL A 46 -9.40 0.30 -6.14
CA VAL A 46 -10.14 -0.75 -6.85
C VAL A 46 -11.58 -0.80 -6.36
N PRO A 47 -12.57 -1.20 -7.18
CA PRO A 47 -13.97 -1.24 -6.75
C PRO A 47 -14.20 -2.21 -5.57
N CYS A 48 -13.47 -3.33 -5.52
CA CYS A 48 -13.49 -4.29 -4.43
C CYS A 48 -12.14 -5.03 -4.38
N SER A 49 -11.73 -5.55 -3.22
CA SER A 49 -10.54 -6.41 -3.08
C SER A 49 -10.59 -7.64 -3.98
N GLY A 50 -11.79 -8.16 -4.28
CA GLY A 50 -12.00 -9.25 -5.24
C GLY A 50 -11.54 -8.93 -6.67
N ARG A 51 -11.33 -7.66 -7.03
CA ARG A 51 -10.78 -7.27 -8.34
C ARG A 51 -9.26 -7.43 -8.41
N VAL A 52 -8.58 -7.58 -7.27
CA VAL A 52 -7.12 -7.69 -7.22
C VAL A 52 -6.71 -9.09 -7.69
N ASN A 53 -6.20 -9.15 -8.92
CA ASN A 53 -5.61 -10.36 -9.48
C ASN A 53 -4.16 -10.50 -9.00
N PRO A 54 -3.66 -11.70 -8.63
CA PRO A 54 -2.25 -11.95 -8.33
C PRO A 54 -1.26 -11.41 -9.38
N GLN A 55 -1.65 -11.36 -10.67
CA GLN A 55 -0.87 -10.75 -11.74
C GLN A 55 -0.57 -9.24 -11.49
N PHE A 56 -1.47 -8.51 -10.83
CA PHE A 56 -1.22 -7.11 -10.46
C PHE A 56 -0.17 -6.99 -9.37
N VAL A 57 -0.17 -7.92 -8.41
CA VAL A 57 0.84 -7.99 -7.34
C VAL A 57 2.21 -8.30 -7.94
N LEU A 58 2.30 -9.30 -8.82
CA LEU A 58 3.54 -9.65 -9.53
C LEU A 58 4.05 -8.49 -10.39
N ARG A 59 3.15 -7.81 -11.11
CA ARG A 59 3.51 -6.64 -11.92
C ARG A 59 4.01 -5.47 -11.05
N ALA A 60 3.46 -5.29 -9.84
CA ALA A 60 3.94 -4.27 -8.92
C ALA A 60 5.39 -4.57 -8.47
N PHE A 61 5.70 -5.82 -8.12
CA PHE A 61 7.07 -6.23 -7.80
C PHE A 61 8.02 -6.09 -9.00
N GLN A 62 7.59 -6.48 -10.22
CA GLN A 62 8.40 -6.28 -11.44
C GLN A 62 8.69 -4.81 -11.74
N ARG A 63 7.83 -3.89 -11.31
CA ARG A 63 8.02 -2.43 -11.47
C ARG A 63 8.86 -1.80 -10.36
N GLY A 64 9.42 -2.60 -9.45
CA GLY A 64 10.28 -2.13 -8.36
C GLY A 64 9.51 -1.63 -7.14
N ALA A 65 8.34 -2.21 -6.85
CA ALA A 65 7.73 -2.09 -5.53
C ALA A 65 8.46 -2.99 -4.55
N ASP A 66 8.79 -2.48 -3.37
CA ASP A 66 9.43 -3.23 -2.29
C ASP A 66 8.39 -3.98 -1.45
N GLY A 67 7.14 -3.54 -1.51
CA GLY A 67 6.01 -4.19 -0.84
C GLY A 67 4.69 -3.92 -1.56
N VAL A 68 3.76 -4.87 -1.43
CA VAL A 68 2.39 -4.75 -1.92
C VAL A 68 1.42 -5.02 -0.79
N LEU A 69 0.52 -4.07 -0.53
CA LEU A 69 -0.57 -4.20 0.42
C LEU A 69 -1.88 -4.42 -0.34
N VAL A 70 -2.70 -5.36 0.09
CA VAL A 70 -4.05 -5.56 -0.43
C VAL A 70 -5.02 -5.45 0.75
N ALA A 71 -5.90 -4.45 0.70
CA ALA A 71 -6.85 -4.16 1.77
C ALA A 71 -8.27 -4.11 1.20
N GLY A 72 -9.15 -4.91 1.81
CA GLY A 72 -10.56 -5.08 1.46
C GLY A 72 -11.50 -4.51 2.49
#